data_AF-A0A371PXL1-F1
#
_entry.id   AF-A0A371PXL1-F1
#
_cell.length_a   1.000
_cell.length_b   1.000
_cell.length_c   1.000
_cell.angle_alpha   90.00
_cell.angle_beta   90.00
_cell.angle_gamma   90.00
#
_symmetry.space_group_name_H-M   'P 1'
#
loop_
_entity.id
_entity.type
_entity.pdbx_description
1 polymer ?
#
loop_
_entity_poly.entity_id
_entity_poly.type
_entity_poly.pdbx_seq_one_letter_code
_entity_poly.pdbx_strand_id
1 'polypeptide(L)'
;NPQVPKDCGTSFYRQNLPGGQLGGNMVTAPHNNLVDALGTRFVPPDSFTEDVRVAHRHNRLLLYTANMLHSATGYWGSTLEDKRMTAVFFWMA
;
A
#
# COMPACT_ATOMS: atom_id res chain seq x y z
N ASN A 1 -11.88 11.86 -9.72
CA ASN A 1 -12.80 11.29 -10.72
C ASN A 1 -13.67 10.17 -10.11
N PRO A 2 -15.01 10.31 -10.11
CA PRO A 2 -15.97 9.27 -9.69
C PRO A 2 -16.04 8.02 -10.57
N GLN A 3 -15.59 8.11 -11.82
CA GLN A 3 -15.61 7.01 -12.79
C GLN A 3 -14.41 6.07 -12.69
N VAL A 4 -13.47 6.36 -11.80
CA VAL A 4 -12.31 5.48 -11.55
C VAL A 4 -12.83 4.11 -11.10
N PRO A 5 -12.38 3.01 -11.72
CA PRO A 5 -12.74 1.66 -11.32
C PRO A 5 -12.52 1.39 -9.82
N LYS A 6 -13.39 0.57 -9.24
CA LYS A 6 -13.33 0.23 -7.81
C LYS A 6 -12.03 -0.46 -7.42
N ASP A 7 -11.40 -1.19 -8.33
CA ASP A 7 -10.13 -1.88 -8.12
C ASP A 7 -8.91 -0.95 -8.12
N CYS A 8 -9.05 0.30 -8.60
CA CYS A 8 -7.99 1.32 -8.58
C CYS A 8 -7.94 2.04 -7.20
N GLY A 9 -8.02 1.27 -6.12
CA GLY A 9 -8.08 1.74 -4.73
C GLY A 9 -6.72 1.80 -4.02
N THR A 10 -6.73 1.45 -2.74
CA THR A 10 -5.51 1.31 -1.93
C THR A 10 -5.43 -0.11 -1.40
N SER A 11 -4.30 -0.78 -1.62
CA SER A 11 -4.05 -2.14 -1.14
C SER A 11 -3.09 -2.12 0.03
N PHE A 12 -3.31 -3.03 0.97
CA PHE A 12 -2.45 -3.34 2.10
C PHE A 12 -1.95 -4.78 1.97
N TYR A 13 -0.73 -5.02 2.44
CA TYR A 13 0.00 -6.24 2.13
C TYR A 13 0.46 -6.95 3.40
N ARG A 14 0.62 -8.27 3.36
CA ARG A 14 1.22 -9.09 4.42
C ARG A 14 2.47 -9.79 3.91
N GLN A 15 3.46 -9.98 4.78
CA GLN A 15 4.68 -10.69 4.41
C GLN A 15 4.37 -12.17 4.13
N ASN A 16 4.92 -12.70 3.05
CA ASN A 16 4.91 -14.14 2.80
C ASN A 16 5.99 -14.81 3.66
N LEU A 17 5.59 -15.74 4.53
CA LEU A 17 6.51 -16.55 5.32
C LEU A 17 6.59 -17.98 4.76
N PRO A 18 7.68 -18.71 5.07
CA PRO A 18 7.79 -20.13 4.73
C PRO A 18 6.56 -20.92 5.19
N GLY A 19 6.08 -21.84 4.35
CA GLY A 19 4.90 -22.65 4.63
C GLY A 19 3.55 -21.95 4.37
N GLY A 20 3.55 -20.79 3.70
CA GLY A 20 2.32 -20.10 3.29
C GLY A 20 1.64 -19.29 4.40
N GLN A 21 2.34 -19.06 5.51
CA GLN A 21 1.86 -18.21 6.60
C GLN A 21 2.00 -16.73 6.23
N LEU A 22 1.07 -15.90 6.72
CA LEU A 22 1.10 -14.45 6.53
C LEU A 22 1.74 -13.75 7.74
N GLY A 23 2.93 -13.19 7.54
CA GLY A 23 3.69 -12.41 8.51
C GLY A 23 3.24 -10.96 8.61
N GLY A 24 4.04 -10.14 9.29
CA GLY A 24 3.71 -8.74 9.60
C GLY A 24 3.56 -7.84 8.36
N ASN A 25 3.02 -6.64 8.58
CA ASN A 25 2.80 -5.63 7.56
C ASN A 25 3.24 -4.22 7.98
N MET A 26 4.14 -4.11 8.96
CA MET A 26 4.61 -2.85 9.51
C MET A 26 6.13 -2.85 9.54
N VAL A 27 6.74 -1.70 9.25
CA VAL A 27 8.16 -1.46 9.56
C VAL A 27 8.23 -0.69 10.87
N THR A 28 8.82 -1.31 11.89
CA THR A 28 8.93 -0.74 13.24
C THR A 28 10.40 -0.64 13.65
N ALA A 29 10.68 0.19 14.67
CA ALA A 29 11.99 0.22 15.30
C ALA A 29 12.45 -1.20 15.70
N PRO A 30 13.75 -1.53 15.55
CA PRO A 30 14.86 -0.63 15.21
C PRO A 30 15.06 -0.38 13.70
N HIS A 31 14.21 -0.94 12.83
CA HIS A 31 14.42 -0.89 11.39
C HIS A 31 13.91 0.40 10.76
N ASN A 32 14.67 0.95 9.82
CA ASN A 32 14.32 2.19 9.11
C ASN A 32 13.48 1.96 7.85
N ASN A 33 13.60 0.77 7.24
CA ASN A 33 12.93 0.43 5.99
C ASN A 33 12.87 -1.10 5.82
N LEU A 34 12.33 -1.56 4.68
CA LEU A 34 12.17 -2.98 4.39
C LEU A 34 13.49 -3.73 4.18
N VAL A 35 14.50 -3.11 3.54
CA VAL A 35 15.78 -3.81 3.30
C VAL A 35 16.55 -4.03 4.60
N ASP A 36 16.46 -3.07 5.53
CA ASP A 36 16.94 -3.18 6.92
C ASP A 36 16.18 -4.29 7.68
N ALA A 37 14.85 -4.24 7.67
CA ALA A 37 14.01 -5.23 8.34
C ALA A 37 14.19 -6.67 7.81
N LEU A 38 14.47 -6.83 6.52
CA LEU A 38 14.64 -8.13 5.88
C LEU A 38 16.10 -8.61 5.87
N GLY A 39 17.07 -7.73 6.17
CA GLY A 39 18.49 -8.04 6.06
C GLY A 39 18.94 -8.33 4.62
N THR A 40 18.29 -7.71 3.63
CA THR A 40 18.56 -7.95 2.20
C THR A 40 19.08 -6.68 1.50
N ARG A 41 19.70 -6.83 0.33
CA ARG A 41 20.10 -5.67 -0.50
C ARG A 41 18.90 -5.00 -1.20
N PHE A 42 17.91 -5.81 -1.59
CA PHE A 42 16.68 -5.38 -2.24
C PHE A 42 15.52 -6.17 -1.62
N VAL A 43 14.30 -5.64 -1.68
CA VAL A 43 13.10 -6.38 -1.28
C VAL A 43 12.80 -7.44 -2.36
N PRO A 44 12.81 -8.74 -2.05
CA PRO A 44 12.43 -9.76 -3.03
C PRO A 44 10.99 -9.52 -3.55
N PRO A 45 10.73 -9.64 -4.87
CA PRO A 45 9.43 -9.30 -5.47
C PRO A 45 8.22 -10.04 -4.87
N ASP A 46 8.43 -11.23 -4.34
CA ASP A 46 7.45 -12.14 -3.76
C ASP A 46 7.41 -12.10 -2.22
N SER A 47 8.06 -11.12 -1.60
CA SER A 47 8.10 -10.97 -0.14
C SER A 47 6.74 -10.68 0.48
N PHE A 48 5.79 -10.17 -0.31
CA PHE A 48 4.50 -9.71 0.19
C PHE A 48 3.36 -10.12 -0.75
N THR A 49 2.20 -10.39 -0.17
CA THR A 49 0.94 -10.60 -0.89
C THR A 49 -0.07 -9.55 -0.50
N GLU A 50 -0.96 -9.18 -1.42
CA GLU A 50 -2.12 -8.35 -1.09
C GLU A 50 -3.00 -9.10 -0.08
N ASP A 51 -3.41 -8.40 0.97
CA ASP A 51 -4.27 -8.91 2.04
C ASP A 51 -5.64 -8.20 1.99
N VAL A 52 -5.60 -6.87 2.04
CA VAL A 52 -6.82 -6.05 2.02
C VAL A 52 -6.75 -5.02 0.91
N ARG A 53 -7.79 -4.96 0.09
CA ARG A 53 -8.00 -3.91 -0.91
C ARG A 53 -9.18 -3.03 -0.52
N VAL A 54 -8.90 -1.75 -0.30
CA VAL A 54 -9.93 -0.74 -0.08
C VAL A 54 -10.33 -0.16 -1.42
N ALA A 55 -11.50 -0.56 -1.91
CA ALA A 55 -12.03 -0.14 -3.21
C ALA A 55 -12.09 1.39 -3.35
N HIS A 56 -11.77 1.94 -4.52
CA HIS A 56 -11.83 3.38 -4.77
C HIS A 56 -13.24 3.95 -4.47
N ARG A 57 -13.26 5.13 -3.85
CA ARG A 57 -14.47 5.93 -3.66
C ARG A 57 -14.08 7.41 -3.76
N HIS A 58 -14.74 8.13 -4.65
CA HIS A 58 -14.52 9.56 -4.83
C HIS A 58 -14.76 10.34 -3.53
N ASN A 59 -13.93 11.35 -3.26
CA ASN A 59 -14.01 12.20 -2.06
C ASN A 59 -14.06 11.41 -0.74
N ARG A 60 -13.39 10.26 -0.68
CA ARG A 60 -13.20 9.51 0.58
C ARG A 60 -11.83 9.80 1.15
N LEU A 61 -11.80 10.13 2.43
CA LEU A 61 -10.59 10.15 3.25
C LEU A 61 -10.34 8.74 3.79
N LEU A 62 -9.11 8.23 3.63
CA LEU A 62 -8.66 6.94 4.17
C LEU A 62 -7.52 7.21 5.16
N LEU A 63 -7.72 6.87 6.43
CA LEU A 63 -6.72 6.99 7.49
C LEU A 63 -6.15 5.61 7.82
N TYR A 64 -4.84 5.53 7.93
CA TYR A 64 -4.11 4.31 8.32
C TYR A 64 -2.74 4.70 8.87
N THR A 65 -2.07 3.77 9.56
CA THR A 65 -0.72 3.99 10.10
C THR A 65 0.31 4.08 8.97
N ALA A 66 1.09 5.16 8.95
CA ALA A 66 1.95 5.49 7.80
C ALA A 66 3.03 4.44 7.48
N ASN A 67 3.49 3.68 8.48
CA ASN A 67 4.49 2.62 8.33
C ASN A 67 3.89 1.24 8.03
N MET A 68 2.58 1.14 7.76
CA MET A 68 1.95 -0.07 7.24
C MET A 68 2.32 -0.25 5.76
N LEU A 69 2.58 -1.46 5.29
CA LEU A 69 2.82 -1.71 3.87
C LEU A 69 1.54 -1.48 3.06
N HIS A 70 1.64 -0.58 2.08
CA HIS A 70 0.52 -0.21 1.22
C HIS A 70 0.99 0.24 -0.16
N SER A 71 0.07 0.22 -1.13
CA SER A 71 0.30 0.75 -2.47
C SER A 71 -1.00 1.26 -3.09
N ALA A 72 -0.88 2.15 -4.07
CA ALA A 72 -1.98 2.41 -5.01
C ALA A 72 -2.18 1.15 -5.86
N THR A 73 -3.35 0.51 -5.73
CA THR A 73 -3.62 -0.81 -6.32
C THR A 73 -3.51 -0.82 -7.84
N GLY A 74 -3.99 0.25 -8.48
CA GLY A 74 -4.00 0.40 -9.93
C GLY A 74 -3.97 1.87 -10.30
N TYR A 75 -3.28 2.17 -11.39
CA TYR A 75 -3.26 3.49 -12.01
C TYR A 75 -4.39 3.58 -13.04
N TRP A 76 -5.12 4.69 -13.03
CA TRP A 76 -6.23 4.94 -13.93
C TRP A 76 -6.11 6.32 -14.54
N GLY A 77 -6.40 6.39 -15.84
CA GLY A 77 -6.42 7.59 -16.65
C GLY A 77 -5.05 8.07 -17.10
N SER A 78 -5.04 8.87 -18.17
CA SER A 78 -3.84 9.43 -18.79
C SER A 78 -3.91 10.95 -18.97
N THR A 79 -5.07 11.55 -18.72
CA THR A 79 -5.34 12.99 -18.80
C THR A 79 -5.72 13.56 -17.44
N LEU A 80 -5.87 14.88 -17.32
CA LEU A 80 -6.29 15.50 -16.05
C LEU A 80 -7.75 15.17 -15.72
N GLU A 81 -8.57 15.02 -16.75
CA GLU A 81 -10.01 14.76 -16.67
C GLU A 81 -10.30 13.34 -16.20
N ASP A 82 -9.54 12.35 -16.69
CA ASP A 82 -9.81 10.95 -16.42
C ASP A 82 -9.04 10.39 -15.21
N LYS A 83 -7.85 10.95 -14.88
CA LYS A 83 -6.95 10.30 -13.93
C LYS A 83 -7.46 10.24 -12.51
N ARG A 84 -7.04 9.18 -11.81
CA ARG A 84 -7.19 9.11 -10.36
C ARG A 84 -6.25 10.13 -9.71
N MET A 85 -6.84 11.06 -8.96
CA MET A 85 -6.12 12.07 -8.17
C MET A 85 -6.37 11.85 -6.69
N THR A 86 -5.31 12.04 -5.89
CA THR A 86 -5.34 11.93 -4.43
C THR A 86 -4.51 13.08 -3.85
N ALA A 87 -4.97 13.66 -2.74
CA ALA A 87 -4.14 14.47 -1.86
C ALA A 87 -3.67 13.58 -0.70
N VAL A 88 -2.36 13.55 -0.44
CA VAL A 88 -1.75 12.74 0.62
C VAL A 88 -1.18 13.67 1.67
N PHE A 89 -1.46 13.34 2.93
CA PHE A 89 -0.96 14.09 4.09
C PHE A 89 -0.36 13.10 5.08
N PHE A 90 0.65 13.57 5.81
CA PHE A 90 1.20 12.88 6.97
C PHE A 90 1.07 13.82 8.16
N TRP A 91 0.77 13.26 9.31
CA TRP A 91 0.85 13.98 10.57
C TRP A 91 1.54 13.08 11.59
N MET A 92 2.27 13.69 12.52
CA MET A 92 2.77 12.99 13.70
C MET A 92 1.74 13.20 14.80
N ALA A 93 1.24 12.10 15.35
CA ALA A 93 0.39 12.08 16.54
C ALA A 93 1.24 11.81 17.78
#